data_AF-A0A661ICJ2-F1
#
_entry.id   AF-A0A661ICJ2-F1
#
_cell.length_a   1.000
_cell.length_b   1.000
_cell.length_c   1.000
_cell.angle_alpha   90.00
_cell.angle_beta   90.00
_cell.angle_gamma   90.00
#
_symmetry.space_group_name_H-M   'P 1'
#
loop_
_entity.id
_entity.type
_entity.pdbx_description
1 polymer ?
#
loop_
_entity_poly.entity_id
_entity_poly.type
_entity_poly.pdbx_seq_one_letter_code
_entity_poly.pdbx_strand_id
1 'polypeptide(L)'
;MSLKKTNQFWRGLRNISKITKLINEKRQIDKKSYYFNSQDQTILSIKFNKEQNLISLKRVLKNENIFELFGSVINDMYKFEFINSSSVDSTIQKSFYCTNDLDYLERINLLEHSFGVVNEMNIIADKSYGRVFDFYMLAALVHDFGKSPSLRNHYSLSSEKGHHKASAEYLERKKIELKDNIKKFELDMLNLVIEAIRIHHDNNSLISVPTEIENILEDMKKNELQNLILEFLKKADVSQRKKELESMYTR
;
A
#
# COMPACT_ATOMS: atom_id res chain seq x y z
N MET A 1 3.46 -57.18 -10.08
CA MET A 1 3.55 -55.71 -9.88
C MET A 1 5.03 -55.32 -9.92
N SER A 2 5.52 -54.58 -10.93
CA SER A 2 6.96 -54.56 -11.26
C SER A 2 7.79 -53.64 -10.35
N LEU A 3 8.98 -54.13 -9.97
CA LEU A 3 10.03 -53.46 -9.17
C LEU A 3 10.45 -52.06 -9.69
N LYS A 4 10.11 -51.72 -10.94
CA LYS A 4 10.38 -50.40 -11.53
C LYS A 4 9.45 -49.30 -10.97
N LYS A 5 8.20 -49.63 -10.61
CA LYS A 5 7.24 -48.65 -10.06
C LYS A 5 7.58 -48.24 -8.63
N THR A 6 8.08 -49.17 -7.81
CA THR A 6 8.53 -48.91 -6.44
C THR A 6 9.77 -48.01 -6.41
N ASN A 7 10.73 -48.20 -7.33
CA ASN A 7 11.93 -47.36 -7.40
C ASN A 7 11.66 -45.90 -7.83
N GLN A 8 10.64 -45.65 -8.66
CA GLN A 8 10.21 -44.28 -9.00
C GLN A 8 9.53 -43.59 -7.81
N PHE A 9 8.72 -44.31 -7.04
CA PHE A 9 8.03 -43.78 -5.86
C PHE A 9 9.02 -43.32 -4.78
N TRP A 10 10.04 -44.14 -4.47
CA TRP A 10 11.08 -43.79 -3.48
C TRP A 10 12.00 -42.64 -3.93
N ARG A 11 12.24 -42.50 -5.25
CA ARG A 11 12.95 -41.33 -5.81
C ARG A 11 12.12 -40.05 -5.70
N GLY A 12 10.80 -40.13 -5.90
CA GLY A 12 9.87 -39.02 -5.69
C GLY A 12 9.87 -38.52 -4.24
N LEU A 13 9.83 -39.43 -3.26
CA LEU A 13 9.89 -39.09 -1.83
C LEU A 13 11.21 -38.45 -1.40
N ARG A 14 12.35 -38.91 -1.94
CA ARG A 14 13.66 -38.27 -1.70
C ARG A 14 13.70 -36.83 -2.22
N ASN A 15 13.09 -36.57 -3.37
CA ASN A 15 13.01 -35.21 -3.92
C ASN A 15 12.09 -34.31 -3.11
N ILE A 16 10.97 -34.83 -2.61
CA ILE A 16 10.08 -34.08 -1.70
C ILE A 16 10.84 -33.68 -0.43
N SER A 17 11.60 -34.59 0.20
CA SER A 17 12.38 -34.25 1.40
C SER A 17 13.42 -33.14 1.17
N LYS A 18 14.06 -33.12 -0.01
CA LYS A 18 15.00 -32.06 -0.41
C LYS A 18 14.28 -30.74 -0.67
N ILE A 19 13.12 -30.78 -1.30
CA ILE A 19 12.29 -29.59 -1.55
C ILE A 19 11.79 -29.01 -0.23
N THR A 20 11.28 -29.84 0.69
CA THR A 20 10.84 -29.39 2.02
C THR A 20 12.01 -28.83 2.83
N LYS A 21 13.20 -29.42 2.73
CA LYS A 21 14.41 -28.88 3.37
C LYS A 21 14.81 -27.52 2.80
N LEU A 22 14.81 -27.36 1.47
CA LEU A 22 15.09 -26.08 0.80
C LEU A 22 14.04 -25.01 1.12
N ILE A 23 12.75 -25.38 1.19
CA ILE A 23 11.67 -24.46 1.60
C ILE A 23 11.86 -24.02 3.05
N ASN A 24 12.24 -24.94 3.95
CA ASN A 24 12.48 -24.63 5.35
C ASN A 24 13.78 -23.84 5.56
N GLU A 25 14.85 -24.12 4.80
CA GLU A 25 16.09 -23.34 4.80
C GLU A 25 15.84 -21.93 4.27
N LYS A 26 15.07 -21.77 3.18
CA LYS A 26 14.66 -20.46 2.65
C LYS A 26 13.80 -19.69 3.67
N ARG A 27 12.82 -20.35 4.30
CA ARG A 27 12.02 -19.76 5.39
C ARG A 27 12.85 -19.40 6.63
N GLN A 28 13.93 -20.13 6.94
CA GLN A 28 14.83 -19.79 8.04
C GLN A 28 15.80 -18.67 7.69
N ILE A 29 16.23 -18.57 6.43
CA ILE A 29 17.01 -17.44 5.90
C ILE A 29 16.13 -16.18 5.92
N ASP A 30 14.89 -16.26 5.44
CA ASP A 30 13.92 -15.16 5.47
C ASP A 30 13.57 -14.73 6.92
N LYS A 31 13.53 -15.68 7.87
CA LYS A 31 13.38 -15.37 9.30
C LYS A 31 14.64 -14.79 9.94
N LYS A 32 15.84 -15.16 9.48
CA LYS A 32 17.12 -14.61 9.99
C LYS A 32 17.46 -13.24 9.43
N SER A 33 16.95 -12.88 8.25
CA SER A 33 17.05 -11.51 7.71
C SER A 33 16.04 -10.52 8.31
N TYR A 34 15.15 -10.97 9.20
CA TYR A 34 14.09 -10.16 9.82
C TYR A 34 14.39 -9.70 11.26
N TYR A 35 15.67 -9.72 11.68
CA TYR A 35 16.13 -8.97 12.85
C TYR A 35 16.72 -7.62 12.40
N PHE A 36 15.89 -6.78 11.78
CA PHE A 36 16.22 -5.37 11.62
C PHE A 36 15.80 -4.64 12.89
N ASN A 37 16.74 -3.88 13.47
CA ASN A 37 16.48 -2.95 14.58
C ASN A 37 15.16 -2.20 14.35
N SER A 38 14.24 -2.33 15.29
CA SER A 38 12.91 -1.71 15.25
C SER A 38 12.93 -0.18 15.22
N GLN A 39 14.09 0.45 15.44
CA GLN A 39 14.27 1.90 15.45
C GLN A 39 14.57 2.52 14.07
N ASP A 40 14.99 1.73 13.06
CA ASP A 40 15.40 2.23 11.73
C ASP A 40 14.35 1.98 10.61
N GLN A 41 13.13 1.56 10.97
CA GLN A 41 12.11 1.14 9.99
C GLN A 41 11.09 2.22 9.63
N THR A 42 11.00 3.29 10.43
CA THR A 42 10.09 4.41 10.18
C THR A 42 10.74 5.39 9.22
N ILE A 43 10.16 5.57 8.02
CA ILE A 43 10.72 6.51 7.04
C ILE A 43 10.23 7.92 7.31
N LEU A 44 8.97 8.09 7.72
CA LEU A 44 8.34 9.39 7.86
C LEU A 44 8.06 9.66 9.33
N SER A 45 8.54 10.80 9.82
CA SER A 45 8.12 11.24 11.13
C SER A 45 6.64 11.60 11.05
N ILE A 46 5.82 11.00 11.90
CA ILE A 46 4.44 11.47 12.13
C ILE A 46 4.46 12.93 12.63
N LYS A 47 5.63 13.43 13.11
CA LYS A 47 5.88 14.86 13.27
C LYS A 47 5.72 15.58 11.94
N PHE A 48 4.73 16.44 11.88
CA PHE A 48 4.13 17.13 10.72
C PHE A 48 5.04 18.06 9.89
N ASN A 49 6.29 17.70 9.62
CA ASN A 49 7.18 18.53 8.82
C ASN A 49 7.23 18.05 7.36
N LYS A 50 6.65 18.87 6.48
CA LYS A 50 6.59 18.63 5.03
C LYS A 50 7.96 18.37 4.41
N GLU A 51 8.95 19.20 4.73
CA GLU A 51 10.30 19.11 4.15
C GLU A 51 11.01 17.84 4.60
N GLN A 52 10.88 17.48 5.88
CA GLN A 52 11.45 16.25 6.43
C GLN A 52 10.81 15.01 5.80
N ASN A 53 9.50 15.04 5.56
CA ASN A 53 8.78 13.95 4.90
C ASN A 53 9.24 13.77 3.45
N LEU A 54 9.42 14.87 2.71
CA LEU A 54 9.96 14.82 1.35
C LEU A 54 11.40 14.31 1.30
N ILE A 55 12.28 14.78 2.20
CA ILE A 55 13.66 14.32 2.31
C ILE A 55 13.72 12.81 2.58
N SER A 56 12.86 12.32 3.48
CA SER A 56 12.90 10.93 3.89
C SER A 56 12.33 10.00 2.81
N LEU A 57 11.27 10.42 2.10
CA LEU A 57 10.82 9.70 0.90
C LEU A 57 11.89 9.65 -0.19
N LYS A 58 12.62 10.75 -0.42
CA LYS A 58 13.70 10.80 -1.42
C LYS A 58 14.79 9.76 -1.17
N ARG A 59 15.02 9.37 0.08
CA ARG A 59 16.02 8.35 0.46
C ARG A 59 15.59 6.93 0.10
N VAL A 60 14.29 6.69 -0.07
CA VAL A 60 13.75 5.34 -0.28
C VAL A 60 13.25 5.13 -1.70
N LEU A 61 12.71 6.19 -2.33
CA LEU A 61 12.16 6.11 -3.69
C LEU A 61 13.27 6.02 -4.73
N LYS A 62 13.07 5.15 -5.73
CA LYS A 62 14.06 4.87 -6.79
C LYS A 62 13.73 5.56 -8.12
N ASN A 63 12.49 6.01 -8.31
CA ASN A 63 12.00 6.61 -9.55
C ASN A 63 11.78 8.13 -9.38
N GLU A 64 12.58 8.93 -10.10
CA GLU A 64 12.54 10.40 -10.03
C GLU A 64 11.20 10.99 -10.51
N ASN A 65 10.60 10.46 -11.59
CA ASN A 65 9.31 10.95 -12.09
C ASN A 65 8.18 10.65 -11.10
N ILE A 66 8.27 9.50 -10.42
CA ILE A 66 7.33 9.16 -9.35
C ILE A 66 7.59 10.02 -8.10
N PHE A 67 8.84 10.38 -7.82
CA PHE A 67 9.15 11.30 -6.73
C PHE A 67 8.50 12.68 -6.92
N GLU A 68 8.43 13.20 -8.15
CA GLU A 68 7.69 14.44 -8.44
C GLU A 68 6.19 14.31 -8.15
N LEU A 69 5.58 13.17 -8.53
CA LEU A 69 4.21 12.86 -8.17
C LEU A 69 4.02 12.82 -6.65
N PHE A 70 4.90 12.14 -5.91
CA PHE A 70 4.88 12.14 -4.44
C PHE A 70 5.00 13.55 -3.86
N GLY A 71 5.87 14.39 -4.43
CA GLY A 71 6.02 15.78 -4.03
C GLY A 71 4.73 16.57 -4.19
N SER A 72 4.07 16.43 -5.34
CA SER A 72 2.76 17.03 -5.63
C SER A 72 1.66 16.53 -4.68
N VAL A 73 1.62 15.22 -4.43
CA VAL A 73 0.68 14.58 -3.51
C VAL A 73 0.86 15.09 -2.08
N ILE A 74 2.08 15.14 -1.57
CA ILE A 74 2.37 15.69 -0.24
C ILE A 74 2.00 17.17 -0.18
N ASN A 75 2.32 17.96 -1.19
CA ASN A 75 1.91 19.37 -1.24
C ASN A 75 0.41 19.52 -1.06
N ASP A 76 -0.39 18.67 -1.72
CA ASP A 76 -1.84 18.70 -1.60
C ASP A 76 -2.32 18.32 -0.19
N MET A 77 -1.71 17.34 0.48
CA MET A 77 -2.08 16.97 1.86
C MET A 77 -1.98 18.16 2.82
N TYR A 78 -0.90 18.95 2.69
CA TYR A 78 -0.71 20.16 3.50
C TYR A 78 -1.62 21.30 3.03
N LYS A 79 -1.76 21.52 1.71
CA LYS A 79 -2.61 22.57 1.13
C LYS A 79 -4.10 22.40 1.49
N PHE A 80 -4.58 21.16 1.54
CA PHE A 80 -5.98 20.84 1.86
C PHE A 80 -6.18 20.41 3.32
N GLU A 81 -5.23 20.75 4.19
CA GLU A 81 -5.32 20.60 5.64
C GLU A 81 -5.74 19.19 6.10
N PHE A 82 -5.05 18.16 5.62
CA PHE A 82 -5.30 16.78 6.07
C PHE A 82 -5.16 16.61 7.58
N ILE A 83 -4.38 17.48 8.22
CA ILE A 83 -4.26 17.59 9.67
C ILE A 83 -5.59 17.88 10.37
N ASN A 84 -6.53 18.53 9.68
CA ASN A 84 -7.85 18.91 10.19
C ASN A 84 -8.95 17.93 9.73
N SER A 85 -8.61 16.92 8.92
CA SER A 85 -9.55 15.92 8.42
C SER A 85 -9.47 14.65 9.27
N SER A 86 -10.61 14.06 9.64
CA SER A 86 -10.62 12.78 10.37
C SER A 86 -10.09 11.63 9.50
N SER A 87 -9.34 10.71 10.10
CA SER A 87 -8.97 9.44 9.46
C SER A 87 -10.09 8.41 9.42
N VAL A 88 -11.20 8.66 10.13
CA VAL A 88 -12.39 7.79 10.18
C VAL A 88 -13.50 8.43 9.36
N ASP A 89 -14.19 7.64 8.55
CA ASP A 89 -15.38 8.11 7.82
C ASP A 89 -16.53 8.31 8.82
N SER A 90 -17.09 9.52 8.86
CA SER A 90 -18.19 9.88 9.76
C SER A 90 -19.46 9.06 9.52
N THR A 91 -19.61 8.45 8.33
CA THR A 91 -20.80 7.67 7.96
C THR A 91 -20.70 6.18 8.29
N ILE A 92 -19.49 5.64 8.50
CA ILE A 92 -19.27 4.20 8.62
C ILE A 92 -18.25 3.96 9.74
N GLN A 93 -18.70 3.56 10.94
CA GLN A 93 -18.00 2.63 11.86
C GLN A 93 -18.53 2.57 13.32
N LYS A 94 -19.67 3.18 13.65
CA LYS A 94 -20.21 3.11 15.04
C LYS A 94 -20.52 1.69 15.56
N SER A 95 -20.67 0.69 14.70
CA SER A 95 -21.03 -0.68 15.09
C SER A 95 -19.84 -1.64 15.31
N PHE A 96 -18.62 -1.28 14.91
CA PHE A 96 -17.47 -2.19 14.95
C PHE A 96 -16.48 -1.92 16.08
N TYR A 97 -16.53 -0.73 16.66
CA TYR A 97 -15.62 -0.30 17.72
C TYR A 97 -16.40 -0.05 19.01
N CYS A 98 -15.76 -0.31 20.15
CA CYS A 98 -16.26 0.22 21.41
C CYS A 98 -16.28 1.75 21.32
N THR A 99 -17.27 2.41 21.95
CA THR A 99 -17.45 3.87 21.85
C THR A 99 -16.17 4.65 22.16
N ASN A 100 -15.40 4.21 23.16
CA ASN A 100 -14.13 4.84 23.54
C ASN A 100 -13.03 4.71 22.46
N ASP A 101 -12.98 3.58 21.75
CA ASP A 101 -12.01 3.37 20.67
C ASP A 101 -12.35 4.28 19.47
N LEU A 102 -13.64 4.40 19.14
CA LEU A 102 -14.09 5.26 18.04
C LEU A 102 -13.81 6.74 18.33
N ASP A 103 -14.14 7.21 19.53
CA ASP A 103 -13.89 8.59 19.96
C ASP A 103 -12.39 8.94 19.95
N TYR A 104 -11.53 7.95 20.19
CA TYR A 104 -10.08 8.10 20.07
C TYR A 104 -9.64 8.14 18.61
N LEU A 105 -10.10 7.20 17.79
CA LEU A 105 -9.75 7.12 16.36
C LEU A 105 -10.21 8.36 15.58
N GLU A 106 -11.35 8.96 15.94
CA GLU A 106 -11.82 10.24 15.36
C GLU A 106 -10.87 11.42 15.61
N ARG A 107 -10.01 11.34 16.64
CA ARG A 107 -8.99 12.36 16.93
C ARG A 107 -7.72 12.18 16.10
N ILE A 108 -7.56 11.02 15.46
CA ILE A 108 -6.43 10.75 14.58
C ILE A 108 -6.74 11.36 13.23
N ASN A 109 -5.92 12.33 12.85
CA ASN A 109 -6.13 13.03 11.60
C ASN A 109 -5.63 12.22 10.40
N LEU A 110 -6.15 12.56 9.23
CA LEU A 110 -5.86 11.90 7.97
C LEU A 110 -4.37 11.97 7.60
N LEU A 111 -3.68 13.07 7.96
CA LEU A 111 -2.26 13.24 7.71
C LEU A 111 -1.41 12.23 8.50
N GLU A 112 -1.68 12.10 9.81
CA GLU A 112 -1.02 11.10 10.67
C GLU A 112 -1.27 9.69 10.16
N HIS A 113 -2.52 9.39 9.84
CA HIS A 113 -2.93 8.07 9.39
C HIS A 113 -2.24 7.71 8.06
N SER A 114 -2.32 8.57 7.04
CA SER A 114 -1.69 8.31 5.73
C SER A 114 -0.18 8.09 5.85
N PHE A 115 0.53 8.90 6.63
CA PHE A 115 1.98 8.69 6.84
C PHE A 115 2.28 7.45 7.69
N GLY A 116 1.42 7.13 8.65
CA GLY A 116 1.48 5.87 9.39
C GLY A 116 1.37 4.66 8.48
N VAL A 117 0.37 4.64 7.58
CA VAL A 117 0.19 3.57 6.59
C VAL A 117 1.39 3.46 5.66
N VAL A 118 2.01 4.57 5.26
CA VAL A 118 3.26 4.57 4.47
C VAL A 118 4.43 3.93 5.25
N ASN A 119 4.54 4.23 6.55
CA ASN A 119 5.55 3.59 7.39
C ASN A 119 5.30 2.08 7.53
N GLU A 120 4.05 1.65 7.70
CA GLU A 120 3.72 0.22 7.72
C GLU A 120 4.00 -0.44 6.38
N MET A 121 3.66 0.22 5.26
CA MET A 121 3.96 -0.26 3.92
C MET A 121 5.47 -0.51 3.73
N ASN A 122 6.32 0.38 4.22
CA ASN A 122 7.77 0.21 4.16
C ASN A 122 8.31 -0.98 4.97
N ILE A 123 7.59 -1.37 6.01
CA ILE A 123 7.94 -2.52 6.85
C ILE A 123 7.54 -3.82 6.16
N ILE A 124 6.32 -3.87 5.59
CA ILE A 124 5.73 -5.12 5.10
C ILE A 124 6.04 -5.42 3.62
N ALA A 125 6.22 -4.40 2.79
CA ALA A 125 6.46 -4.58 1.37
C ALA A 125 7.94 -4.92 1.11
N ASP A 126 8.18 -5.91 0.26
CA ASP A 126 9.56 -6.33 -0.05
C ASP A 126 10.26 -5.27 -0.92
N LYS A 127 11.34 -4.70 -0.37
CA LYS A 127 12.16 -3.68 -1.04
C LYS A 127 12.92 -4.23 -2.26
N SER A 128 13.01 -5.56 -2.38
CA SER A 128 13.58 -6.25 -3.55
C SER A 128 12.77 -5.99 -4.84
N TYR A 129 11.49 -5.60 -4.72
CA TYR A 129 10.63 -5.23 -5.86
C TYR A 129 11.06 -3.93 -6.58
N GLY A 130 12.11 -3.24 -6.11
CA GLY A 130 12.77 -2.19 -6.89
C GLY A 130 11.84 -1.02 -7.20
N ARG A 131 11.68 -0.67 -8.49
CA ARG A 131 10.81 0.45 -8.93
C ARG A 131 9.32 0.21 -8.65
N VAL A 132 8.89 -1.03 -8.47
CA VAL A 132 7.51 -1.36 -8.09
C VAL A 132 7.22 -0.93 -6.65
N PHE A 133 8.22 -0.97 -5.77
CA PHE A 133 8.10 -0.54 -4.38
C PHE A 133 7.56 0.89 -4.25
N ASP A 134 8.03 1.80 -5.10
CA ASP A 134 7.60 3.21 -5.11
C ASP A 134 6.08 3.33 -5.31
N PHE A 135 5.46 2.42 -6.06
CA PHE A 135 4.01 2.39 -6.29
C PHE A 135 3.22 1.80 -5.12
N TYR A 136 3.80 0.88 -4.35
CA TYR A 136 3.21 0.45 -3.07
C TYR A 136 3.14 1.61 -2.10
N MET A 137 4.22 2.38 -2.02
CA MET A 137 4.30 3.56 -1.17
C MET A 137 3.30 4.64 -1.61
N LEU A 138 3.08 4.79 -2.92
CA LEU A 138 2.12 5.75 -3.46
C LEU A 138 0.70 5.32 -3.10
N ALA A 139 0.38 4.04 -3.29
CA ALA A 139 -0.91 3.47 -2.90
C ALA A 139 -1.19 3.72 -1.42
N ALA A 140 -0.23 3.42 -0.55
CA ALA A 140 -0.33 3.67 0.89
C ALA A 140 -0.59 5.15 1.21
N LEU A 141 0.12 6.07 0.56
CA LEU A 141 -0.03 7.49 0.81
C LEU A 141 -1.41 8.02 0.40
N VAL A 142 -1.93 7.58 -0.76
CA VAL A 142 -3.12 8.20 -1.37
C VAL A 142 -4.44 7.47 -1.11
N HIS A 143 -4.44 6.27 -0.52
CA HIS A 143 -5.63 5.41 -0.45
C HIS A 143 -6.88 6.09 0.13
N ASP A 144 -6.70 6.98 1.11
CA ASP A 144 -7.78 7.64 1.85
C ASP A 144 -7.96 9.14 1.54
N PHE A 145 -7.33 9.66 0.47
CA PHE A 145 -7.44 11.08 0.09
C PHE A 145 -8.89 11.57 -0.06
N GLY A 146 -9.79 10.72 -0.53
CA GLY A 146 -11.20 11.03 -0.66
C GLY A 146 -11.93 11.30 0.65
N LYS A 147 -11.29 11.14 1.82
CA LYS A 147 -11.83 11.57 3.12
C LYS A 147 -11.75 13.08 3.32
N SER A 148 -10.84 13.79 2.63
CA SER A 148 -10.70 15.26 2.76
C SER A 148 -11.79 16.01 1.97
N PRO A 149 -12.72 16.71 2.64
CA PRO A 149 -13.77 17.47 1.94
C PRO A 149 -13.19 18.61 1.11
N SER A 150 -12.16 19.30 1.63
CA SER A 150 -11.48 20.40 0.94
C SER A 150 -10.86 19.94 -0.39
N LEU A 151 -10.21 18.77 -0.39
CA LEU A 151 -9.63 18.19 -1.60
C LEU A 151 -10.72 17.78 -2.59
N ARG A 152 -11.79 17.12 -2.13
CA ARG A 152 -12.93 16.72 -2.99
C ARG A 152 -13.56 17.92 -3.67
N ASN A 153 -13.78 19.01 -2.93
CA ASN A 153 -14.36 20.23 -3.44
C ASN A 153 -13.43 20.90 -4.46
N HIS A 154 -12.13 20.97 -4.19
CA HIS A 154 -11.16 21.60 -5.08
C HIS A 154 -11.04 20.88 -6.43
N TYR A 155 -11.01 19.54 -6.40
CA TYR A 155 -10.88 18.72 -7.60
C TYR A 155 -12.23 18.31 -8.20
N SER A 156 -13.36 18.77 -7.65
CA SER A 156 -14.71 18.35 -8.06
C SER A 156 -14.84 16.82 -8.14
N LEU A 157 -14.32 16.11 -7.13
CA LEU A 157 -14.38 14.65 -7.04
C LEU A 157 -15.80 14.22 -6.68
N SER A 158 -16.20 13.05 -7.20
CA SER A 158 -17.53 12.49 -6.92
C SER A 158 -17.82 12.39 -5.41
N SER A 159 -18.88 13.07 -4.96
CA SER A 159 -19.36 13.02 -3.57
C SER A 159 -20.09 11.71 -3.23
N GLU A 160 -20.78 11.13 -4.22
CA GLU A 160 -21.67 9.97 -4.07
C GLU A 160 -20.93 8.61 -4.05
N LYS A 161 -19.70 8.59 -4.55
CA LYS A 161 -18.85 7.40 -4.58
C LYS A 161 -17.97 7.45 -3.33
N GLY A 162 -17.98 6.41 -2.49
CA GLY A 162 -17.23 6.36 -1.22
C GLY A 162 -15.76 6.81 -1.35
N HIS A 163 -15.13 7.19 -0.24
CA HIS A 163 -13.84 7.91 -0.24
C HIS A 163 -12.75 7.24 -1.08
N HIS A 164 -12.67 5.91 -1.09
CA HIS A 164 -11.74 5.13 -1.93
C HIS A 164 -11.89 5.40 -3.44
N LYS A 165 -13.12 5.57 -3.94
CA LYS A 165 -13.36 5.94 -5.34
C LYS A 165 -12.95 7.38 -5.63
N ALA A 166 -13.18 8.29 -4.68
CA ALA A 166 -12.70 9.67 -4.80
C ALA A 166 -11.16 9.74 -4.76
N SER A 167 -10.49 8.94 -3.92
CA SER A 167 -9.03 8.80 -3.92
C SER A 167 -8.49 8.32 -5.27
N ALA A 168 -9.14 7.32 -5.88
CA ALA A 168 -8.78 6.84 -7.21
C ALA A 168 -8.99 7.91 -8.29
N GLU A 169 -10.10 8.65 -8.25
CA GLU A 169 -10.38 9.76 -9.16
C GLU A 169 -9.35 10.90 -9.03
N TYR A 170 -8.94 11.24 -7.80
CA TYR A 170 -7.86 12.19 -7.56
C TYR A 170 -6.56 11.75 -8.26
N LEU A 171 -6.18 10.48 -8.11
CA LEU A 171 -4.96 9.97 -8.70
C LEU A 171 -5.06 9.88 -10.24
N GLU A 172 -6.25 9.64 -10.80
CA GLU A 172 -6.49 9.75 -12.24
C GLU A 172 -6.25 11.17 -12.76
N ARG A 173 -6.65 12.20 -12.00
CA ARG A 173 -6.38 13.60 -12.38
C ARG A 173 -4.88 13.91 -12.34
N LYS A 174 -4.18 13.49 -11.28
CA LYS A 174 -2.72 13.62 -11.20
C LYS A 174 -1.99 12.88 -12.31
N LYS A 175 -2.48 11.70 -12.72
CA LYS A 175 -1.95 10.96 -13.86
C LYS A 175 -2.05 11.77 -15.16
N ILE A 176 -3.16 12.47 -15.38
CA ILE A 176 -3.37 13.32 -16.57
C ILE A 176 -2.36 14.47 -16.59
N GLU A 177 -2.11 15.11 -15.44
CA GLU A 177 -1.12 16.19 -15.29
C GLU A 177 0.32 15.74 -15.66
N LEU A 178 0.62 14.44 -15.54
CA LEU A 178 1.94 13.85 -15.78
C LEU A 178 2.08 13.10 -17.11
N LYS A 179 1.03 13.08 -17.94
CA LYS A 179 0.93 12.17 -19.09
C LYS A 179 2.08 12.31 -20.08
N ASP A 180 2.62 13.51 -20.25
CA ASP A 180 3.69 13.80 -21.20
C ASP A 180 5.10 13.46 -20.67
N ASN A 181 5.24 13.22 -19.35
CA ASN A 181 6.52 13.02 -18.66
C ASN A 181 6.68 11.60 -18.06
N ILE A 182 5.69 10.73 -18.22
CA ILE A 182 5.68 9.39 -17.61
C ILE A 182 5.93 8.32 -18.67
N LYS A 183 6.83 7.36 -18.41
CA LYS A 183 7.06 6.26 -19.37
C LYS A 183 5.95 5.23 -19.24
N LYS A 184 5.84 4.35 -20.24
CA LYS A 184 4.79 3.32 -20.31
C LYS A 184 4.72 2.48 -19.02
N PHE A 185 5.87 2.06 -18.49
CA PHE A 185 5.95 1.29 -17.24
C PHE A 185 5.24 1.98 -16.09
N GLU A 186 5.61 3.24 -15.83
CA GLU A 186 5.09 4.01 -14.73
C GLU A 186 3.59 4.29 -14.91
N LEU A 187 3.14 4.49 -16.15
CA LEU A 187 1.72 4.62 -16.47
C LEU A 187 0.94 3.34 -16.15
N ASP A 188 1.47 2.19 -16.54
CA ASP A 188 0.86 0.88 -16.28
C ASP A 188 0.77 0.60 -14.78
N MET A 189 1.86 0.86 -14.05
CA MET A 189 1.89 0.74 -12.60
C MET A 189 0.91 1.70 -11.92
N LEU A 190 0.82 2.94 -12.39
CA LEU A 190 -0.12 3.93 -11.85
C LEU A 190 -1.57 3.50 -12.08
N ASN A 191 -1.88 2.90 -13.23
CA ASN A 191 -3.20 2.32 -13.48
C ASN A 191 -3.52 1.18 -12.48
N LEU A 192 -2.55 0.35 -12.13
CA LEU A 192 -2.74 -0.70 -11.12
C LEU A 192 -2.96 -0.12 -9.72
N VAL A 193 -2.23 0.93 -9.35
CA VAL A 193 -2.44 1.63 -8.07
C VAL A 193 -3.83 2.25 -8.02
N ILE A 194 -4.26 2.95 -9.08
CA ILE A 194 -5.60 3.55 -9.17
C ILE A 194 -6.68 2.49 -8.97
N GLU A 195 -6.56 1.35 -9.65
CA GLU A 195 -7.56 0.29 -9.52
C GLU A 195 -7.52 -0.38 -8.14
N ALA A 196 -6.33 -0.63 -7.57
CA ALA A 196 -6.20 -1.15 -6.21
C ALA A 196 -6.84 -0.22 -5.17
N ILE A 197 -6.67 1.09 -5.30
CA ILE A 197 -7.34 2.08 -4.45
C ILE A 197 -8.84 2.08 -4.68
N ARG A 198 -9.32 1.97 -5.92
CA ARG A 198 -10.75 1.98 -6.23
C ARG A 198 -11.55 0.88 -5.53
N ILE A 199 -10.91 -0.22 -5.16
CA ILE A 199 -11.57 -1.44 -4.69
C ILE A 199 -11.12 -1.90 -3.30
N HIS A 200 -10.25 -1.15 -2.62
CA HIS A 200 -9.65 -1.64 -1.37
C HIS A 200 -10.63 -1.81 -0.21
N HIS A 201 -11.81 -1.18 -0.27
CA HIS A 201 -12.91 -1.42 0.66
C HIS A 201 -13.98 -2.39 0.15
N ASP A 202 -13.88 -2.88 -1.09
CA ASP A 202 -14.85 -3.83 -1.64
C ASP A 202 -14.56 -5.23 -1.06
N ASN A 203 -15.50 -5.76 -0.27
CA ASN A 203 -15.36 -7.06 0.40
C ASN A 203 -15.40 -8.27 -0.55
N ASN A 204 -15.79 -8.08 -1.82
CA ASN A 204 -16.01 -9.14 -2.81
C ASN A 204 -15.07 -9.10 -4.03
N SER A 205 -14.05 -8.24 -4.04
CA SER A 205 -13.24 -7.99 -5.24
C SER A 205 -12.09 -9.02 -5.40
N LEU A 206 -12.42 -10.22 -5.90
CA LEU A 206 -11.49 -10.97 -6.74
C LEU A 206 -11.55 -10.34 -8.14
N ILE A 207 -10.54 -9.57 -8.52
CA ILE A 207 -10.61 -8.70 -9.70
C ILE A 207 -10.17 -9.43 -10.97
N SER A 208 -11.06 -9.42 -11.96
CA SER A 208 -10.75 -9.70 -13.35
C SER A 208 -10.28 -8.40 -14.03
N VAL A 209 -9.03 -8.33 -14.49
CA VAL A 209 -8.49 -7.18 -15.23
C VAL A 209 -8.71 -7.37 -16.74
N PRO A 210 -9.06 -6.31 -17.49
CA PRO A 210 -9.06 -6.32 -18.95
C PRO A 210 -7.68 -6.70 -19.50
N THR A 211 -7.66 -7.74 -20.32
CA THR A 211 -6.52 -8.19 -21.13
C THR A 211 -6.18 -7.12 -22.16
N GLU A 212 -5.20 -6.30 -21.86
CA GLU A 212 -4.28 -5.69 -22.82
C GLU A 212 -3.21 -4.91 -22.03
N ILE A 213 -2.01 -4.86 -22.61
CA ILE A 213 -0.73 -4.34 -22.09
C ILE A 213 0.21 -5.44 -21.60
N GLU A 214 0.97 -5.97 -22.56
CA GLU A 214 2.16 -6.80 -22.37
C GLU A 214 3.43 -5.96 -22.15
N ASN A 215 4.36 -6.64 -21.47
CA ASN A 215 5.83 -6.48 -21.49
C ASN A 215 6.54 -5.60 -20.46
N ILE A 216 6.15 -5.61 -19.18
CA ILE A 216 7.11 -5.45 -18.08
C ILE A 216 6.70 -6.37 -16.91
N LEU A 217 7.63 -7.26 -16.49
CA LEU A 217 7.52 -8.40 -15.57
C LEU A 217 7.27 -9.74 -16.29
N GLU A 218 8.34 -10.36 -16.81
CA GLU A 218 8.27 -11.67 -17.49
C GLU A 218 7.77 -12.83 -16.60
N ASP A 219 7.60 -12.66 -15.28
CA ASP A 219 7.14 -13.75 -14.39
C ASP A 219 5.94 -13.42 -13.48
N MET A 220 5.43 -12.18 -13.45
CA MET A 220 4.27 -11.83 -12.61
C MET A 220 3.14 -11.29 -13.47
N LYS A 221 2.02 -12.00 -13.51
CA LYS A 221 0.84 -11.53 -14.25
C LYS A 221 0.34 -10.23 -13.63
N LYS A 222 -0.10 -9.28 -14.45
CA LYS A 222 -0.70 -7.98 -14.03
C LYS A 222 -1.66 -8.11 -12.84
N ASN A 223 -2.47 -9.17 -12.83
CA ASN A 223 -3.43 -9.48 -11.75
C ASN A 223 -2.73 -9.83 -10.44
N GLU A 224 -1.63 -10.57 -10.47
CA GLU A 224 -0.85 -10.92 -9.29
C GLU A 224 -0.23 -9.67 -8.67
N LEU A 225 0.27 -8.75 -9.51
CA LEU A 225 0.83 -7.50 -9.03
C LEU A 225 -0.23 -6.59 -8.41
N GLN A 226 -1.39 -6.44 -9.05
CA GLN A 226 -2.51 -5.69 -8.48
C GLN A 226 -2.97 -6.28 -7.14
N ASN A 227 -3.11 -7.62 -7.07
CA ASN A 227 -3.48 -8.32 -5.86
C ASN A 227 -2.45 -8.10 -4.75
N LEU A 228 -1.16 -8.05 -5.07
CA LEU A 228 -0.10 -7.72 -4.11
C LEU A 228 -0.19 -6.27 -3.63
N ILE A 229 -0.43 -5.30 -4.52
CA ILE A 229 -0.66 -3.89 -4.12
C ILE A 229 -1.83 -3.83 -3.13
N LEU A 230 -2.95 -4.47 -3.47
CA LEU A 230 -4.15 -4.50 -2.68
C LEU A 230 -3.93 -5.20 -1.32
N GLU A 231 -3.25 -6.34 -1.31
CA GLU A 231 -2.95 -7.10 -0.11
C GLU A 231 -2.03 -6.32 0.84
N PHE A 232 -0.94 -5.75 0.33
CA PHE A 232 -0.06 -4.92 1.13
C PHE A 232 -0.76 -3.65 1.62
N LEU A 233 -1.59 -3.01 0.80
CA LEU A 233 -2.34 -1.83 1.22
C LEU A 233 -3.27 -2.14 2.39
N LYS A 234 -4.08 -3.20 2.26
CA LYS A 234 -4.98 -3.65 3.34
C LYS A 234 -4.22 -4.02 4.61
N LYS A 235 -3.08 -4.71 4.48
CA LYS A 235 -2.23 -5.08 5.63
C LYS A 235 -1.62 -3.85 6.31
N ALA A 236 -1.12 -2.90 5.54
CA ALA A 236 -0.52 -1.67 6.06
C ALA A 236 -1.56 -0.82 6.81
N ASP A 237 -2.75 -0.63 6.21
CA ASP A 237 -3.86 0.11 6.82
C ASP A 237 -4.31 -0.52 8.14
N VAL A 238 -4.59 -1.83 8.14
CA VAL A 238 -4.97 -2.56 9.36
C VAL A 238 -3.86 -2.52 10.42
N SER A 239 -2.59 -2.69 10.02
CA SER A 239 -1.45 -2.63 10.95
C SER A 239 -1.34 -1.26 11.61
N GLN A 240 -1.48 -0.19 10.83
CA GLN A 240 -1.44 1.18 11.33
C GLN A 240 -2.61 1.43 12.28
N ARG A 241 -3.82 1.02 11.91
CA ARG A 241 -5.01 1.15 12.77
C ARG A 241 -4.84 0.44 14.12
N LYS A 242 -4.16 -0.72 14.11
CA LYS A 242 -3.84 -1.44 15.34
C LYS A 242 -2.86 -0.64 16.22
N LYS A 243 -1.80 -0.06 15.65
CA LYS A 243 -0.84 0.77 16.40
C LYS A 243 -1.48 2.02 16.99
N GLU A 244 -2.39 2.63 16.24
CA GLU A 244 -3.19 3.75 16.71
C GLU A 244 -3.98 3.37 17.96
N LEU A 245 -4.72 2.26 17.93
CA LEU A 245 -5.46 1.77 19.10
C LEU A 245 -4.53 1.40 20.26
N GLU A 246 -3.41 0.70 20.02
CA GLU A 246 -2.43 0.36 21.05
C GLU A 246 -1.85 1.61 21.75
N SER A 247 -1.69 2.71 21.01
CA SER A 247 -1.23 3.99 21.57
C SER A 247 -2.22 4.65 22.53
N MET A 248 -3.52 4.32 22.42
CA MET A 248 -4.55 4.78 23.36
C MET A 248 -4.34 4.20 24.76
N TYR A 249 -3.96 2.92 24.85
CA TYR A 249 -3.84 2.17 26.10
C TYR A 249 -2.50 2.37 26.83
N THR A 250 -1.58 3.11 26.23
CA THR A 250 -0.23 3.35 26.75
C THR A 250 0.01 4.78 27.25
N ARG A 251 -1.04 5.63 27.22
CA ARG A 251 -1.06 6.98 27.79
C ARG A 251 -1.82 7.01 29.10
#